data_AF-B3VYT1-F1
#
_entry.id   AF-B3VYT1-F1
#
_cell.length_a   1.000
_cell.length_b   1.000
_cell.length_c   1.000
_cell.angle_alpha   90.00
_cell.angle_beta   90.00
_cell.angle_gamma   90.00
#
_symmetry.space_group_name_H-M   'P 1'
#
loop_
_entity.id
_entity.type
_entity.pdbx_description
1 polymer ?
#
loop_
_entity_poly.entity_id
_entity_poly.type
_entity_poly.pdbx_seq_one_letter_code
_entity_poly.pdbx_strand_id
1 'polypeptide(L)'
;RISRRFHSRQVSPRLPACNYSIGTITYELNVLRSRGPRRMHCMMHSIPMSSIEEGGTVPTLTSLTETFGGQFPHLSTSKGKESVSDISSPSPSQSPVLTQGSEEPLVLKNKAPRWHEQLQCWCLNFRGRVTVASVKNFQLVAAVESFHNVSSADQERVILQFGKIGKDIFTMDYRYPLSAFQAFAICLSS
;
A
#
# COMPACT_ATOMS: atom_id res chain seq x y z
N ARG A 1 18.73 -40.36 31.57
CA ARG A 1 18.33 -39.41 30.50
C ARG A 1 17.08 -38.67 30.97
N ILE A 2 17.21 -37.40 31.37
CA ILE A 2 16.08 -36.59 31.85
C ILE A 2 15.52 -35.82 30.65
N SER A 3 14.28 -36.12 30.29
CA SER A 3 13.51 -35.44 29.25
C SER A 3 13.11 -34.04 29.76
N ARG A 4 13.78 -32.99 29.26
CA ARG A 4 13.32 -31.60 29.44
C ARG A 4 12.23 -31.32 28.42
N ARG A 5 10.98 -31.26 28.87
CA ARG A 5 9.86 -30.70 28.10
C ARG A 5 10.14 -29.21 27.86
N PHE A 6 10.43 -28.83 26.63
CA PHE A 6 10.43 -27.43 26.21
C PHE A 6 8.99 -26.92 26.18
N HIS A 7 8.65 -26.00 27.07
CA HIS A 7 7.41 -25.24 27.00
C HIS A 7 7.64 -24.12 25.99
N SER A 8 6.89 -24.11 24.89
CA SER A 8 6.91 -22.97 23.97
C SER A 8 6.35 -21.76 24.72
N ARG A 9 7.22 -20.81 25.10
CA ARG A 9 6.76 -19.51 25.58
C ARG A 9 5.94 -18.89 24.43
N GLN A 10 4.69 -18.56 24.70
CA GLN A 10 3.85 -17.83 23.76
C GLN A 10 4.44 -16.42 23.61
N VAL A 11 5.11 -16.13 22.49
CA VAL A 11 5.84 -14.87 22.24
C VAL A 11 5.00 -13.86 21.42
N SER A 12 3.78 -14.21 21.02
CA SER A 12 2.94 -13.28 20.26
C SER A 12 2.18 -12.34 21.20
N PRO A 13 2.40 -11.00 21.16
CA PRO A 13 1.51 -10.07 21.85
C PRO A 13 0.07 -10.29 21.34
N ARG A 14 -0.89 -10.36 22.28
CA ARG A 14 -2.32 -10.48 21.95
C ARG A 14 -2.80 -9.11 21.47
N LEU A 15 -2.57 -8.82 20.20
CA LEU A 15 -3.21 -7.69 19.54
C LEU A 15 -4.72 -7.97 19.46
N PRO A 16 -5.59 -6.96 19.66
CA PRO A 16 -7.00 -7.12 19.37
C PRO A 16 -7.16 -7.55 17.91
N ALA A 17 -7.97 -8.58 17.66
CA ALA A 17 -8.28 -9.04 16.32
C ALA A 17 -9.23 -8.04 15.65
N CYS A 18 -8.68 -6.99 15.06
CA CYS A 18 -9.43 -6.02 14.26
C CYS A 18 -8.95 -6.05 12.81
N ASN A 19 -9.88 -5.78 11.89
CA ASN A 19 -9.55 -5.52 10.50
C ASN A 19 -9.16 -4.04 10.37
N TYR A 20 -8.07 -3.75 9.69
CA TYR A 20 -7.64 -2.39 9.38
C TYR A 20 -7.22 -2.30 7.92
N SER A 21 -7.45 -1.13 7.31
CA SER A 21 -7.06 -0.88 5.92
C SER A 21 -5.56 -0.65 5.85
N ILE A 22 -4.85 -1.50 5.10
CA ILE A 22 -3.39 -1.40 4.91
C ILE A 22 -3.04 -0.55 3.69
N GLY A 23 -3.94 -0.48 2.71
CA GLY A 23 -3.75 0.32 1.52
C GLY A 23 -4.95 0.25 0.57
N THR A 24 -4.98 1.18 -0.37
CA THR A 24 -5.97 1.26 -1.45
C THR A 24 -5.26 1.16 -2.79
N ILE A 25 -5.76 0.30 -3.68
CA ILE A 25 -5.23 0.13 -5.04
C ILE A 25 -6.30 0.62 -6.01
N THR A 26 -5.96 1.58 -6.87
CA THR A 26 -6.85 2.12 -7.90
C THR A 26 -6.25 1.91 -9.28
N TYR A 27 -7.13 1.62 -10.24
CA TYR A 27 -6.79 1.46 -11.65
C TYR A 27 -7.54 2.51 -12.46
N GLU A 28 -6.82 3.33 -13.23
CA GLU A 28 -7.45 4.28 -14.14
C GLU A 28 -7.88 3.58 -15.44
N LEU A 29 -9.13 3.81 -15.82
CA LEU A 29 -9.67 3.38 -17.10
C LEU A 29 -9.27 4.38 -18.19
N ASN A 30 -8.74 3.88 -19.30
CA ASN A 30 -8.50 4.69 -20.49
C ASN A 30 -9.83 4.93 -21.24
N VAL A 31 -10.53 6.02 -20.92
CA VAL A 31 -11.87 6.35 -21.46
C VAL A 31 -11.87 6.55 -22.99
N LEU A 32 -10.75 6.99 -23.56
CA LEU A 32 -10.65 7.35 -24.99
C LEU A 32 -10.07 6.24 -25.90
N ARG A 33 -10.06 4.97 -25.47
CA ARG A 33 -9.39 3.85 -26.18
C ARG A 33 -7.92 4.13 -26.55
N SER A 34 -7.24 5.05 -25.85
CA SER A 34 -5.80 5.21 -26.00
C SER A 34 -5.13 3.88 -25.63
N ARG A 35 -4.42 3.29 -26.60
CA ARG A 35 -3.67 2.05 -26.39
C ARG A 35 -2.49 2.40 -25.49
N GLY A 36 -2.64 2.14 -24.19
CA GLY A 36 -1.61 2.44 -23.19
C GLY A 36 -1.61 1.42 -22.06
N PRO A 37 -0.48 1.26 -21.35
CA PRO A 37 -0.41 0.48 -20.12
C PRO A 37 -1.48 0.94 -19.12
N ARG A 38 -2.02 0.00 -18.32
CA ARG A 38 -2.91 0.35 -17.21
C ARG A 38 -2.17 1.29 -16.26
N ARG A 39 -2.84 2.33 -15.78
CA ARG A 39 -2.31 3.21 -14.74
C ARG A 39 -2.83 2.75 -13.39
N MET A 40 -1.91 2.37 -12.52
CA MET A 40 -2.16 1.84 -11.19
C MET A 40 -1.57 2.79 -10.16
N HIS A 41 -2.37 3.13 -9.15
CA HIS A 41 -1.94 3.87 -7.98
C HIS A 41 -2.20 3.03 -6.73
N CYS A 42 -1.20 2.92 -5.85
CA CYS A 42 -1.30 2.21 -4.58
C CYS A 42 -1.01 3.18 -3.45
N MET A 43 -2.01 3.53 -2.66
CA MET A 43 -1.85 4.33 -1.45
C MET A 43 -1.68 3.41 -0.26
N MET A 44 -0.53 3.48 0.42
CA MET A 44 -0.20 2.61 1.54
C MET A 44 -0.48 3.32 2.87
N HIS A 45 -1.68 3.16 3.41
CA HIS A 45 -2.15 3.89 4.61
C HIS A 45 -1.28 3.69 5.86
N SER A 46 -0.59 2.54 5.95
CA SER A 46 0.27 2.22 7.09
C SER A 46 1.75 2.53 6.87
N ILE A 47 2.13 3.10 5.73
CA ILE A 47 3.52 3.41 5.39
C ILE A 47 3.57 4.92 5.08
N PRO A 48 4.24 5.73 5.91
CA PRO A 48 4.40 7.14 5.59
C PRO A 48 5.38 7.34 4.43
N MET A 49 5.24 8.44 3.70
CA MET A 49 6.13 8.83 2.60
C MET A 49 7.58 8.95 3.10
N SER A 50 7.79 9.50 4.29
CA SER A 50 9.08 9.59 4.98
C SER A 50 9.86 8.27 5.07
N SER A 51 9.17 7.11 4.99
CA SER A 51 9.81 5.79 4.97
C SER A 51 10.74 5.56 3.78
N ILE A 52 10.62 6.29 2.67
CA ILE A 52 11.55 6.12 1.53
C ILE A 52 12.80 7.00 1.62
N GLU A 53 12.86 7.92 2.59
CA GLU A 53 14.01 8.79 2.83
C GLU A 53 15.13 8.05 3.58
N GLU A 54 16.32 8.64 3.60
CA GLU A 54 17.46 8.06 4.32
C GLU A 54 17.17 7.99 5.83
N GLY A 55 17.20 6.78 6.40
CA GLY A 55 16.87 6.55 7.81
C GLY A 55 15.37 6.46 8.12
N GLY A 56 14.49 6.58 7.11
CA GLY A 56 13.04 6.44 7.26
C GLY A 56 12.65 5.05 7.78
N THR A 57 11.67 4.99 8.69
CA THR A 57 11.17 3.73 9.28
C THR A 57 9.67 3.57 9.08
N VAL A 58 9.21 2.34 8.83
CA VAL A 58 7.78 2.02 8.82
C VAL A 58 7.32 1.83 10.27
N PRO A 59 6.27 2.53 10.74
CA PRO A 59 5.72 2.33 12.07
C PRO A 59 5.35 0.87 12.29
N THR A 60 5.86 0.26 13.35
CA THR A 60 5.45 -1.11 13.73
C THR A 60 4.07 -1.04 14.37
N LEU A 61 3.22 -2.05 14.11
CA LEU A 61 1.85 -2.16 14.65
C LEU A 61 1.72 -1.88 16.16
N THR A 62 2.75 -2.21 16.94
CA THR A 62 2.81 -1.90 18.39
C THR A 62 2.83 -0.39 18.65
N SER A 63 3.57 0.38 17.87
CA SER A 63 3.64 1.85 17.98
C SER A 63 2.36 2.52 17.48
N LEU A 64 1.72 1.98 16.44
CA LEU A 64 0.45 2.50 15.93
C LEU A 64 -0.68 2.33 16.96
N THR A 65 -0.66 1.23 17.72
CA THR A 65 -1.65 0.97 18.78
C THR A 65 -1.51 1.95 19.96
N GLU A 66 -0.30 2.42 20.26
CA GLU A 66 -0.05 3.43 21.31
C GLU A 66 -0.56 4.82 20.92
N THR A 67 -0.53 5.17 19.63
CA THR A 67 -1.08 6.44 19.13
C THR A 67 -2.62 6.44 19.03
N PHE A 68 -3.24 5.29 18.74
CA PHE A 68 -4.70 5.13 18.66
C PHE A 68 -5.38 4.81 20.00
N GLY A 69 -4.66 4.86 21.13
CA GLY A 69 -5.15 4.56 22.47
C GLY A 69 -6.21 5.52 23.05
N GLY A 70 -7.00 6.21 22.22
CA GLY A 70 -7.94 7.23 22.65
C GLY A 70 -9.40 7.04 22.23
N GLN A 71 -9.71 6.70 20.97
CA GLN A 71 -11.11 6.68 20.52
C GLN A 71 -11.32 5.65 19.40
N PHE A 72 -11.88 4.49 19.77
CA PHE A 72 -12.51 3.59 18.82
C PHE A 72 -13.84 4.20 18.37
N PRO A 73 -14.15 4.29 17.06
CA PRO A 73 -15.52 4.51 16.61
C PRO A 73 -16.34 3.28 17.02
N HIS A 74 -17.15 3.44 18.06
CA HIS A 74 -18.12 2.46 18.49
C HIS A 74 -19.15 2.28 17.37
N LEU A 75 -18.94 1.30 16.49
CA LEU A 75 -19.98 0.83 15.57
C LEU A 75 -21.01 0.05 16.39
N SER A 76 -21.94 0.78 17.01
CA SER A 76 -23.13 0.23 17.64
C SER A 76 -23.95 -0.50 16.58
N THR A 77 -24.01 -1.82 16.72
CA THR A 77 -25.00 -2.66 16.05
C THR A 77 -26.38 -2.26 16.58
N SER A 78 -27.26 -1.69 15.75
CA SER A 78 -28.67 -1.51 16.12
C SER A 78 -29.59 -2.34 15.21
N LYS A 79 -30.11 -3.43 15.81
CA LYS A 79 -31.38 -4.04 15.42
C LYS A 79 -32.50 -3.03 15.72
N GLY A 80 -33.44 -2.88 14.79
CA GLY A 80 -34.40 -1.77 14.77
C GLY A 80 -35.52 -1.80 15.81
N LYS A 81 -36.18 -0.64 15.96
CA LYS A 81 -37.65 -0.40 15.97
C LYS A 81 -37.93 1.11 16.02
N GLU A 82 -38.95 1.57 15.30
CA GLU A 82 -39.32 2.98 15.06
C GLU A 82 -39.96 3.71 16.27
N SER A 83 -39.76 5.05 16.39
CA SER A 83 -40.84 6.07 16.56
C SER A 83 -40.34 7.54 16.57
N VAL A 84 -40.81 8.32 15.59
CA VAL A 84 -41.31 9.72 15.49
C VAL A 84 -40.85 10.87 16.44
N SER A 85 -40.62 12.06 15.81
CA SER A 85 -40.61 13.48 16.27
C SER A 85 -39.43 13.94 17.16
N ASP A 86 -38.77 15.11 17.03
CA ASP A 86 -39.08 16.38 16.35
C ASP A 86 -37.78 17.21 16.09
N ILE A 87 -37.95 18.25 15.28
CA ILE A 87 -36.98 19.19 14.68
C ILE A 87 -36.19 20.04 15.70
N SER A 88 -34.88 20.25 15.48
CA SER A 88 -34.16 21.54 15.67
C SER A 88 -32.70 21.46 15.18
N SER A 89 -32.36 22.27 14.16
CA SER A 89 -30.99 22.65 13.80
C SER A 89 -30.42 23.62 14.85
N PRO A 90 -29.09 23.65 15.12
CA PRO A 90 -28.18 24.40 14.24
C PRO A 90 -26.73 23.88 14.13
N SER A 91 -26.08 24.34 13.06
CA SER A 91 -24.62 24.49 12.87
C SER A 91 -23.80 23.29 12.36
N PRO A 92 -22.94 23.48 11.34
CA PRO A 92 -22.01 22.45 10.89
C PRO A 92 -20.94 22.27 11.98
N SER A 93 -21.03 21.15 12.69
CA SER A 93 -19.99 20.69 13.61
C SER A 93 -18.69 20.56 12.83
N GLN A 94 -17.80 21.52 13.05
CA GLN A 94 -16.38 21.39 12.79
C GLN A 94 -15.94 20.05 13.37
N SER A 95 -15.51 19.14 12.50
CA SER A 95 -14.70 17.99 12.93
C SER A 95 -13.60 18.53 13.82
N PRO A 96 -13.30 17.90 14.97
CA PRO A 96 -12.20 18.36 15.79
C PRO A 96 -10.95 18.32 14.93
N VAL A 97 -10.40 19.50 14.66
CA VAL A 97 -9.05 19.67 14.11
C VAL A 97 -8.12 19.11 15.17
N LEU A 98 -7.91 17.80 15.12
CA LEU A 98 -6.82 17.14 15.80
C LEU A 98 -5.59 17.47 14.98
N THR A 99 -4.83 18.45 15.45
CA THR A 99 -3.45 18.68 15.02
C THR A 99 -2.59 17.51 15.51
N GLN A 100 -2.76 16.34 14.87
CA GLN A 100 -1.78 15.25 14.86
C GLN A 100 -1.18 15.29 13.46
N GLY A 101 0.13 15.48 13.34
CA GLY A 101 0.81 15.51 12.05
C GLY A 101 0.52 14.23 11.28
N SER A 102 -0.46 14.27 10.37
CA SER A 102 -0.79 13.15 9.50
C SER A 102 0.36 13.05 8.50
N GLU A 103 1.34 12.20 8.79
CA GLU A 103 2.38 11.93 7.82
C GLU A 103 1.71 11.44 6.54
N GLU A 104 2.06 12.08 5.43
CA GLU A 104 1.50 11.78 4.12
C GLU A 104 1.74 10.29 3.80
N PRO A 105 0.71 9.53 3.38
CA PRO A 105 0.88 8.12 3.09
C PRO A 105 1.76 7.93 1.85
N LEU A 106 2.56 6.88 1.81
CA LEU A 106 3.32 6.52 0.64
C LEU A 106 2.38 6.13 -0.50
N VAL A 107 2.45 6.88 -1.58
CA VAL A 107 1.77 6.55 -2.83
C VAL A 107 2.78 5.92 -3.79
N LEU A 108 2.42 4.78 -4.38
CA LEU A 108 3.17 4.12 -5.44
C LEU A 108 2.42 4.23 -6.76
N LYS A 109 3.15 4.37 -7.87
CA LYS A 109 2.60 4.39 -9.22
C LYS A 109 3.36 3.47 -10.15
N ASN A 110 2.74 3.07 -11.27
CA ASN A 110 3.49 2.36 -12.30
C ASN A 110 4.68 3.18 -12.79
N LYS A 111 5.83 2.53 -12.91
CA LYS A 111 6.96 3.09 -13.64
C LYS A 111 6.58 3.26 -15.11
N ALA A 112 6.88 4.43 -15.67
CA ALA A 112 6.68 4.67 -17.09
C ALA A 112 7.60 3.75 -17.92
N PRO A 113 7.11 3.14 -19.01
CA PRO A 113 7.96 2.36 -19.89
C PRO A 113 8.99 3.26 -20.57
N ARG A 114 10.14 2.69 -20.91
CA ARG A 114 11.19 3.36 -21.68
C ARG A 114 11.14 2.89 -23.13
N TRP A 115 11.43 3.78 -24.07
CA TRP A 115 11.64 3.40 -25.45
C TRP A 115 12.87 2.52 -25.58
N HIS A 116 12.72 1.37 -26.25
CA HIS A 116 13.82 0.47 -26.54
C HIS A 116 14.11 0.48 -28.04
N GLU A 117 15.15 1.22 -28.45
CA GLU A 117 15.54 1.42 -29.85
C GLU A 117 15.59 0.12 -30.66
N GLN A 118 16.33 -0.90 -30.21
CA GLN A 118 16.49 -2.13 -31.01
C GLN A 118 15.20 -2.95 -31.17
N LEU A 119 14.26 -2.83 -30.24
CA LEU A 119 13.00 -3.58 -30.24
C LEU A 119 11.83 -2.73 -30.77
N GLN A 120 12.07 -1.44 -31.02
CA GLN A 120 11.08 -0.45 -31.48
C GLN A 120 9.78 -0.52 -30.67
N CYS A 121 9.90 -0.62 -29.34
CA CYS A 121 8.75 -0.72 -28.45
C CYS A 121 8.98 -0.03 -27.10
N TRP A 122 7.88 0.34 -26.45
CA TRP A 122 7.86 0.82 -25.07
C TRP A 122 7.89 -0.38 -24.11
N CYS A 123 8.95 -0.53 -23.33
CA CYS A 123 9.07 -1.64 -22.40
C CYS A 123 9.68 -1.22 -21.05
N LEU A 124 9.45 -2.05 -20.03
CA LEU A 124 10.13 -1.94 -18.75
C LEU A 124 11.36 -2.85 -18.74
N ASN A 125 12.41 -2.44 -18.04
CA ASN A 125 13.60 -3.25 -17.85
C ASN A 125 13.46 -4.12 -16.61
N PHE A 126 13.09 -5.39 -16.80
CA PHE A 126 12.94 -6.38 -15.72
C PHE A 126 14.23 -7.13 -15.39
N ARG A 127 15.38 -6.78 -16.01
CA ARG A 127 16.69 -7.40 -15.76
C ARG A 127 16.66 -8.95 -15.85
N GLY A 128 15.92 -9.49 -16.81
CA GLY A 128 15.75 -10.93 -17.01
C GLY A 128 14.81 -11.64 -16.02
N ARG A 129 14.21 -10.94 -15.06
CA ARG A 129 13.24 -11.51 -14.11
C ARG A 129 11.89 -11.83 -14.75
N VAL A 130 11.53 -11.12 -15.83
CA VAL A 130 10.27 -11.31 -16.54
C VAL A 130 10.60 -11.67 -17.99
N THR A 131 10.06 -12.80 -18.45
CA THR A 131 10.40 -13.40 -19.75
C THR A 131 9.19 -13.59 -20.66
N VAL A 132 7.97 -13.49 -20.12
CA VAL A 132 6.72 -13.69 -20.88
C VAL A 132 5.90 -12.41 -20.86
N ALA A 133 5.45 -11.96 -22.03
CA ALA A 133 4.57 -10.79 -22.15
C ALA A 133 3.23 -11.02 -21.43
N SER A 134 2.78 -10.01 -20.67
CA SER A 134 1.53 -10.04 -19.92
C SER A 134 1.11 -8.63 -19.52
N VAL A 135 -0.19 -8.38 -19.42
CA VAL A 135 -0.74 -7.14 -18.83
C VAL A 135 -0.45 -7.01 -17.34
N LYS A 136 -0.03 -8.10 -16.69
CA LYS A 136 0.38 -8.14 -15.28
C LYS A 136 1.87 -7.82 -15.07
N ASN A 137 2.62 -7.54 -16.13
CA ASN A 137 4.02 -7.16 -15.99
C ASN A 137 4.10 -5.69 -15.62
N PHE A 138 4.52 -5.38 -14.38
CA PHE A 138 4.63 -4.01 -13.93
C PHE A 138 5.79 -3.81 -12.94
N GLN A 139 6.24 -2.57 -12.87
CA GLN A 139 7.11 -2.05 -11.81
C GLN A 139 6.37 -0.90 -11.13
N LEU A 140 6.48 -0.81 -9.81
CA LEU A 140 6.01 0.32 -9.01
C LEU A 140 7.18 1.11 -8.46
N VAL A 141 7.05 2.43 -8.50
CA VAL A 141 7.96 3.42 -7.93
C VAL A 141 7.18 4.38 -7.04
N ALA A 142 7.85 5.11 -6.15
CA ALA A 142 7.19 6.13 -5.35
C ALA A 142 6.63 7.25 -6.25
N ALA A 143 5.40 7.66 -5.97
CA ALA A 143 4.78 8.84 -6.56
C ALA A 143 5.19 10.04 -5.72
N VAL A 144 6.42 10.52 -5.94
CA VAL A 144 6.92 11.71 -5.27
C VAL A 144 6.53 12.95 -6.07
N GLU A 145 5.92 13.93 -5.43
CA GLU A 145 5.71 15.25 -6.03
C GLU A 145 7.01 16.06 -6.07
N SER A 146 7.13 16.98 -7.04
CA SER A 146 8.35 17.76 -7.28
C SER A 146 8.80 18.64 -6.11
N PHE A 147 7.99 18.80 -5.06
CA PHE A 147 8.27 19.63 -3.89
C PHE A 147 9.04 18.90 -2.78
N HIS A 148 9.18 17.57 -2.86
CA HIS A 148 9.97 16.83 -1.89
C HIS A 148 11.45 16.78 -2.32
N ASN A 149 12.37 16.97 -1.39
CA ASN A 149 13.83 16.89 -1.60
C ASN A 149 14.32 15.44 -1.79
N VAL A 150 13.64 14.65 -2.62
CA VAL A 150 13.98 13.26 -2.91
C VAL A 150 14.84 13.22 -4.18
N SER A 151 15.97 12.50 -4.11
CA SER A 151 16.87 12.32 -5.26
C SER A 151 16.15 11.68 -6.45
N SER A 152 16.54 12.04 -7.67
CA SER A 152 16.03 11.41 -8.89
C SER A 152 16.24 9.89 -8.91
N ALA A 153 17.33 9.43 -8.29
CA ALA A 153 17.61 8.00 -8.13
C ALA A 153 16.55 7.28 -7.29
N ASP A 154 16.02 7.94 -6.27
CA ASP A 154 14.99 7.40 -5.37
C ASP A 154 13.60 7.48 -6.00
N GLN A 155 13.33 8.51 -6.80
CA GLN A 155 12.10 8.59 -7.60
C GLN A 155 11.98 7.45 -8.63
N GLU A 156 13.11 6.99 -9.18
CA GLU A 156 13.15 5.89 -10.14
C GLU A 156 13.33 4.50 -9.51
N ARG A 157 13.52 4.46 -8.20
CA ARG A 157 13.76 3.23 -7.44
C ARG A 157 12.54 2.32 -7.51
N VAL A 158 12.73 1.16 -8.12
CA VAL A 158 11.68 0.13 -8.17
C VAL A 158 11.49 -0.48 -6.78
N ILE A 159 10.30 -0.27 -6.22
CA ILE A 159 9.89 -0.77 -4.90
C ILE A 159 9.20 -2.14 -5.02
N LEU A 160 8.41 -2.35 -6.08
CA LEU A 160 7.78 -3.63 -6.40
C LEU A 160 7.94 -3.93 -7.89
N GLN A 161 8.33 -5.15 -8.22
CA GLN A 161 8.38 -5.66 -9.58
C GLN A 161 7.62 -6.98 -9.63
N PHE A 162 6.65 -7.07 -10.54
CA PHE A 162 5.87 -8.27 -10.78
C PHE A 162 5.83 -8.58 -12.26
N GLY A 163 5.90 -9.87 -12.61
CA GLY A 163 5.70 -10.27 -13.99
C GLY A 163 5.79 -11.76 -14.25
N LYS A 164 5.37 -12.13 -15.45
CA LYS A 164 5.16 -13.52 -15.87
C LYS A 164 6.45 -14.15 -16.38
N ILE A 165 6.68 -15.40 -15.98
CA ILE A 165 7.80 -16.21 -16.47
C ILE A 165 7.36 -17.56 -17.07
N GLY A 166 6.11 -17.96 -16.87
CA GLY A 166 5.58 -19.22 -17.42
C GLY A 166 4.06 -19.27 -17.37
N LYS A 167 3.48 -20.42 -17.71
CA LYS A 167 2.04 -20.68 -17.51
C LYS A 167 1.77 -20.68 -16.00
N ASP A 168 0.98 -19.73 -15.53
CA ASP A 168 0.60 -19.57 -14.12
C ASP A 168 1.78 -19.38 -13.15
N ILE A 169 2.96 -18.98 -13.67
CA ILE A 169 4.16 -18.72 -12.88
C ILE A 169 4.60 -17.27 -13.06
N PHE A 170 4.79 -16.59 -11.94
CA PHE A 170 5.17 -15.18 -11.86
C PHE A 170 6.31 -14.98 -10.87
N THR A 171 7.13 -13.96 -11.10
CA THR A 171 8.14 -13.47 -10.15
C THR A 171 7.62 -12.23 -9.43
N MET A 172 7.87 -12.13 -8.13
CA MET A 172 7.57 -10.96 -7.31
C MET A 172 8.84 -10.55 -6.56
N ASP A 173 9.40 -9.39 -6.93
CA ASP A 173 10.54 -8.79 -6.23
C ASP A 173 10.05 -7.53 -5.52
N TYR A 174 10.17 -7.47 -4.20
CA TYR A 174 9.75 -6.31 -3.41
C TYR A 174 10.93 -5.79 -2.59
N ARG A 175 10.87 -4.50 -2.25
CA ARG A 175 11.85 -3.84 -1.40
C ARG A 175 11.12 -3.07 -0.31
N TYR A 176 11.87 -2.74 0.73
CA TYR A 176 11.49 -1.74 1.70
C TYR A 176 11.00 -0.47 0.97
N PRO A 177 9.88 0.14 1.39
CA PRO A 177 9.17 -0.08 2.66
C PRO A 177 8.04 -1.14 2.64
N LEU A 178 7.84 -1.86 1.54
CA LEU A 178 6.80 -2.89 1.50
C LEU A 178 7.19 -4.14 2.28
N SER A 179 6.22 -4.69 3.01
CA SER A 179 6.26 -6.09 3.48
C SER A 179 5.88 -7.06 2.37
N ALA A 180 6.24 -8.34 2.54
CA ALA A 180 5.81 -9.40 1.62
C ALA A 180 4.29 -9.49 1.49
N PHE A 181 3.56 -9.28 2.59
CA PHE A 181 2.10 -9.32 2.61
C PHE A 181 1.49 -8.20 1.74
N GLN A 182 1.95 -6.97 1.94
CA GLN A 182 1.50 -5.82 1.14
C GLN A 182 1.84 -6.00 -0.34
N ALA A 183 3.07 -6.39 -0.66
CA ALA A 183 3.49 -6.65 -2.03
C ALA A 183 2.65 -7.73 -2.71
N PHE A 184 2.37 -8.83 -2.00
CA PHE A 184 1.56 -9.93 -2.51
C PHE A 184 0.11 -9.51 -2.76
N ALA A 185 -0.51 -8.78 -1.83
CA ALA A 185 -1.87 -8.26 -1.97
C ALA A 185 -1.99 -7.33 -3.19
N ILE A 186 -1.00 -6.47 -3.41
CA ILE A 186 -0.92 -5.62 -4.60
C ILE A 186 -0.88 -6.49 -5.87
N CYS A 187 -0.04 -7.53 -5.92
CA CYS A 187 0.08 -8.40 -7.10
C CYS A 187 -1.22 -9.17 -7.40
N LEU A 188 -1.96 -9.60 -6.37
CA LEU A 188 -3.24 -10.29 -6.55
C LEU A 188 -4.31 -9.43 -7.22
N SER A 189 -4.25 -8.10 -7.07
CA SER A 189 -5.20 -7.17 -7.69
C SER A 189 -5.01 -6.96 -9.20
N SER A 190 -3.90 -7.45 -9.78
CA SER A 190 -3.50 -7.24 -11.18
C SER A 190 -4.17 -8.13 -12.23
#